data_AF-A0A1D3L8W1-F1
#
_entry.id   AF-A0A1D3L8W1-F1
#
_cell.length_a   1.000
_cell.length_b   1.000
_cell.length_c   1.000
_cell.angle_alpha   90.00
_cell.angle_beta   90.00
_cell.angle_gamma   90.00
#
_symmetry.space_group_name_H-M   'P 1'
#
loop_
_entity.id
_entity.type
_entity.pdbx_description
1 polymer ?
#
loop_
_entity_poly.entity_id
_entity_poly.type
_entity_poly.pdbx_seq_one_letter_code
_entity_poly.pdbx_strand_id
1 'polypeptide(L)'
;FIFINDSSREIYENNKHLLCANPEETIEAEKLMNEVVKQLEYHATNKDGYRSHPYGPYRGIDYYIKKHDNYTNIEKMEYKVYCNNKYNKVISEIWDPDSKNFLEHGSVK
;
A
#
# COMPACT_ATOMS: atom_id res chain seq x y z
N PHE A 1 18.73 -11.29 16.58
CA PHE A 1 17.32 -11.37 16.99
C PHE A 1 16.56 -10.25 16.30
N ILE A 2 15.79 -10.55 15.26
CA ILE A 2 14.98 -9.56 14.55
C ILE A 2 13.56 -9.68 15.10
N PHE A 3 13.06 -8.62 15.75
CA PHE A 3 11.66 -8.48 16.14
C PHE A 3 10.82 -8.27 14.87
N ILE A 4 10.51 -9.34 14.14
CA ILE A 4 9.65 -9.31 12.94
C ILE A 4 8.17 -9.57 13.32
N ASN A 5 7.89 -10.07 14.52
CA ASN A 5 6.68 -10.88 14.72
C ASN A 5 5.63 -10.32 15.69
N ASP A 6 5.85 -9.19 16.36
CA ASP A 6 4.89 -8.75 17.38
C ASP A 6 3.74 -7.93 16.77
N SER A 7 4.00 -6.92 15.92
CA SER A 7 2.91 -6.07 15.39
C SER A 7 2.07 -6.75 14.31
N SER A 8 2.68 -7.52 13.40
CA SER A 8 1.96 -8.18 12.30
C SER A 8 1.07 -9.32 12.80
N ARG A 9 1.56 -10.11 13.77
CA ARG A 9 0.78 -11.16 14.42
C ARG A 9 -0.38 -10.57 15.21
N GLU A 10 -0.14 -9.53 16.00
CA GLU A 10 -1.19 -8.89 16.79
C GLU A 10 -2.31 -8.34 15.91
N ILE A 11 -1.97 -7.63 14.83
CA ILE A 11 -2.95 -7.15 13.85
C ILE A 11 -3.70 -8.33 13.20
N TYR A 12 -3.00 -9.39 12.81
CA TYR A 12 -3.63 -10.57 12.22
C TYR A 12 -4.61 -11.24 13.19
N GLU A 13 -4.19 -11.50 14.43
CA GLU A 13 -5.05 -12.12 15.45
C GLU A 13 -6.29 -11.28 15.74
N ASN A 14 -6.15 -9.95 15.86
CA ASN A 14 -7.27 -9.03 16.06
C ASN A 14 -8.24 -9.03 14.87
N ASN A 15 -7.73 -9.16 13.64
CA ASN A 15 -8.49 -9.09 12.40
C ASN A 15 -8.91 -10.45 11.83
N LYS A 16 -8.63 -11.58 12.50
CA LYS A 16 -9.03 -12.93 12.04
C LYS A 16 -10.51 -13.05 11.70
N HIS A 17 -11.35 -12.30 12.41
CA HIS A 17 -12.80 -12.28 12.20
C HIS A 17 -13.22 -11.73 10.83
N LEU A 18 -12.33 -11.00 10.13
CA LEU A 18 -12.54 -10.48 8.77
C LEU A 18 -12.19 -11.50 7.67
N LEU A 19 -11.59 -12.64 8.01
CA LEU A 19 -11.19 -13.65 7.03
C LEU A 19 -12.42 -14.31 6.40
N CYS A 20 -12.36 -14.51 5.08
CA CYS A 20 -13.38 -15.28 4.39
C CYS A 20 -13.34 -16.75 4.85
N ALA A 21 -14.49 -17.30 5.24
CA ALA A 21 -14.63 -18.70 5.64
C ALA A 21 -14.84 -19.64 4.45
N ASN A 22 -15.12 -19.11 3.26
CA ASN A 22 -15.29 -19.90 2.05
C ASN A 22 -13.91 -20.25 1.45
N PRO A 23 -13.54 -21.55 1.39
CA PRO A 23 -12.25 -21.97 0.87
C PRO A 23 -12.09 -21.70 -0.63
N GLU A 24 -13.16 -21.78 -1.42
CA GLU A 24 -13.11 -21.50 -2.86
C GLU A 24 -12.81 -20.03 -3.12
N GLU A 25 -13.51 -19.12 -2.42
CA GLU A 25 -13.24 -17.67 -2.49
C GLU A 25 -11.82 -17.34 -2.03
N THR A 26 -11.31 -18.03 -1.01
CA THR A 26 -9.94 -17.81 -0.52
C THR A 26 -8.91 -18.18 -1.59
N ILE A 27 -9.09 -19.30 -2.29
CA ILE A 27 -8.19 -19.74 -3.37
C ILE A 27 -8.22 -18.73 -4.54
N GLU A 28 -9.40 -18.25 -4.92
CA GLU A 28 -9.52 -17.27 -6.00
C GLU A 28 -8.93 -15.90 -5.59
N ALA A 29 -9.16 -15.46 -4.36
CA ALA A 29 -8.54 -14.25 -3.82
C ALA A 29 -7.01 -14.37 -3.78
N GLU A 30 -6.45 -15.52 -3.40
CA GLU A 30 -5.01 -15.76 -3.41
C GLU A 30 -4.42 -15.67 -4.82
N LYS A 31 -5.07 -16.30 -5.81
CA LYS A 31 -4.65 -16.20 -7.22
C LYS A 31 -4.66 -14.75 -7.70
N LEU A 32 -5.74 -14.02 -7.45
CA LEU A 32 -5.87 -12.61 -7.81
C LEU A 32 -4.77 -11.77 -7.16
N MET A 33 -4.55 -11.95 -5.85
CA MET A 33 -3.53 -11.19 -5.12
C MET A 33 -2.12 -11.46 -5.65
N ASN A 34 -1.81 -12.69 -6.08
CA ASN A 34 -0.53 -13.00 -6.71
C ASN A 34 -0.31 -12.25 -8.03
N GLU A 35 -1.38 -11.97 -8.78
CA GLU A 35 -1.31 -11.12 -9.98
C GLU A 35 -1.17 -9.64 -9.61
N VAL A 36 -1.94 -9.18 -8.63
CA VAL A 36 -1.91 -7.80 -8.14
C VAL A 36 -0.52 -7.43 -7.61
N VAL A 37 0.13 -8.31 -6.84
CA VAL A 37 1.48 -8.06 -6.30
C VAL A 37 2.49 -7.78 -7.42
N LYS A 38 2.44 -8.52 -8.52
CA LYS A 38 3.33 -8.30 -9.67
C LYS A 38 3.09 -6.93 -10.32
N GLN A 39 1.83 -6.52 -10.43
CA GLN A 39 1.48 -5.19 -10.95
C GLN A 39 1.95 -4.07 -10.01
N LEU A 40 1.75 -4.22 -8.70
CA LEU A 40 2.24 -3.27 -7.71
C LEU A 40 3.76 -3.12 -7.75
N GLU A 41 4.50 -4.22 -7.85
CA GLU A 41 5.96 -4.20 -7.98
C GLU A 41 6.40 -3.48 -9.27
N TYR A 42 5.75 -3.78 -10.39
CA TYR A 42 6.01 -3.09 -11.66
C TYR A 42 5.79 -1.57 -11.55
N HIS A 43 4.65 -1.14 -11.00
CA HIS A 43 4.33 0.28 -10.86
C HIS A 43 5.21 0.99 -9.81
N ALA A 44 5.62 0.29 -8.75
CA ALA A 44 6.52 0.83 -7.73
C ALA A 44 7.94 1.08 -8.27
N THR A 45 8.46 0.17 -9.11
CA THR A 45 9.84 0.24 -9.62
C THR A 45 9.98 1.01 -10.92
N ASN A 46 8.92 1.07 -11.73
CA ASN A 46 8.94 1.74 -13.03
C ASN A 46 8.51 3.22 -12.92
N LYS A 47 9.09 4.07 -13.78
CA LYS A 47 8.71 5.49 -13.97
C LYS A 47 8.17 5.78 -15.37
N ASP A 48 8.14 4.79 -16.25
CA ASP A 48 7.66 4.93 -17.62
C ASP A 48 6.16 5.23 -17.70
N GLY A 49 5.82 6.23 -18.50
CA GLY A 49 4.46 6.77 -18.65
C GLY A 49 3.96 7.58 -17.45
N TYR A 50 4.74 7.70 -16.37
CA TYR A 50 4.40 8.57 -15.24
C TYR A 50 4.84 10.01 -15.51
N ARG A 51 4.00 10.95 -15.11
CA ARG A 51 4.29 12.39 -15.10
C ARG A 51 4.21 12.89 -13.67
N SER A 52 5.04 13.86 -13.31
CA SER A 52 4.94 14.51 -12.00
C SER A 52 3.57 15.17 -11.83
N HIS A 53 3.00 15.05 -10.64
CA HIS A 53 1.72 15.66 -10.32
C HIS A 53 1.84 17.19 -10.29
N PRO A 54 0.88 17.96 -10.85
CA PRO A 54 0.98 19.42 -10.94
C PRO A 54 1.00 20.13 -9.58
N TYR A 55 0.51 19.50 -8.51
CA TYR A 55 0.57 20.06 -7.14
C TYR A 55 1.93 19.93 -6.47
N GLY A 56 2.95 19.43 -7.19
CA GLY A 56 4.35 19.41 -6.75
C GLY A 56 4.60 18.54 -5.52
N PRO A 57 5.86 18.44 -5.06
CA PRO A 57 6.17 17.68 -3.87
C PRO A 57 5.66 18.41 -2.63
N TYR A 58 4.69 17.83 -1.93
CA TYR A 58 4.19 18.34 -0.65
C TYR A 58 4.89 17.61 0.49
N ARG A 59 5.52 18.36 1.42
CA ARG A 59 6.20 17.80 2.61
C ARG A 59 7.27 16.72 2.33
N GLY A 60 7.99 16.82 1.21
CA GLY A 60 9.04 15.87 0.85
C GLY A 60 8.53 14.54 0.29
N ILE A 61 7.29 14.54 -0.19
CA ILE A 61 6.63 13.45 -0.90
C ILE A 61 6.56 13.81 -2.38
N ASP A 62 7.10 12.97 -3.26
CA ASP A 62 6.98 13.11 -4.70
C ASP A 62 5.71 12.42 -5.19
N TYR A 63 4.92 13.13 -5.98
CA TYR A 63 3.65 12.64 -6.53
C TYR A 63 3.75 12.46 -8.04
N TYR A 64 3.22 11.36 -8.54
CA TYR A 64 3.20 11.03 -9.96
C TYR A 64 1.84 10.49 -10.38
N ILE A 65 1.49 10.72 -11.64
CA ILE A 65 0.27 10.22 -12.26
C ILE A 65 0.60 9.58 -13.61
N LYS A 66 0.03 8.41 -13.86
CA LYS A 66 0.06 7.73 -15.16
C LYS A 66 -1.38 7.49 -15.62
N LYS A 67 -1.70 7.92 -16.84
CA LYS A 67 -2.98 7.56 -17.45
C LYS A 67 -2.89 6.12 -17.95
N HIS A 68 -3.79 5.27 -17.51
CA HIS A 68 -3.97 3.92 -18.00
C HIS A 68 -5.36 3.87 -18.66
N ASP A 69 -5.37 3.71 -19.98
CA ASP A 69 -6.55 3.92 -20.81
C ASP A 69 -7.20 5.31 -20.60
N ASN A 70 -8.40 5.50 -21.14
CA ASN A 70 -9.10 6.79 -21.10
C ASN A 70 -9.76 7.08 -19.74
N TYR A 71 -9.90 6.08 -18.86
CA TYR A 71 -10.75 6.18 -17.67
C TYR A 71 -10.04 5.86 -16.36
N THR A 72 -8.77 5.44 -16.37
CA THR A 72 -8.06 5.08 -15.14
C THR A 72 -6.79 5.92 -14.99
N ASN A 73 -6.63 6.51 -13.82
CA ASN A 73 -5.38 7.16 -13.44
C ASN A 73 -4.71 6.31 -12.36
N ILE A 74 -3.43 6.03 -12.56
CA ILE A 74 -2.58 5.39 -11.57
C ILE A 74 -1.79 6.49 -10.87
N GLU A 75 -2.10 6.69 -9.60
CA GLU A 75 -1.37 7.61 -8.73
C GLU A 75 -0.23 6.88 -8.03
N LYS A 76 0.89 7.57 -7.86
CA LYS A 76 2.08 7.05 -7.20
C LYS A 76 2.67 8.10 -6.29
N MET A 77 2.99 7.68 -5.07
CA MET A 77 3.57 8.52 -4.03
C MET A 77 4.92 7.91 -3.62
N GLU A 78 6.00 8.68 -3.75
CA GLU A 78 7.34 8.29 -3.30
C GLU A 78 7.75 9.20 -2.13
N TYR A 79 8.06 8.65 -0.96
CA TYR A 79 8.57 9.42 0.18
C TYR A 79 9.72 8.68 0.87
N LYS A 80 10.64 9.45 1.45
CA LYS A 80 11.83 8.91 2.11
C LYS A 80 11.60 8.79 3.61
N VAL A 81 11.79 7.59 4.15
CA VAL A 81 11.72 7.33 5.60
C VAL A 81 13.13 7.35 6.19
N TYR A 82 13.46 8.41 6.92
CA TYR A 82 14.79 8.61 7.49
C TYR A 82 14.94 8.00 8.90
N CYS A 83 14.59 6.73 9.10
CA CYS A 83 14.73 6.04 10.40
C CYS A 83 14.95 4.52 10.20
N ASN A 84 16.04 3.97 10.73
CA ASN A 84 16.40 2.54 10.59
C ASN A 84 15.41 1.54 11.23
N ASN A 85 14.45 1.99 12.04
CA ASN A 85 13.53 1.12 12.79
C ASN A 85 12.04 1.45 12.58
N LYS A 86 11.68 2.13 11.47
CA LYS A 86 10.28 2.53 11.20
C LYS A 86 9.61 1.78 10.05
N TYR A 87 10.32 0.92 9.32
CA TYR A 87 9.72 0.14 8.23
C TYR A 87 8.53 -0.70 8.72
N ASN A 88 8.72 -1.48 9.78
CA ASN A 88 7.64 -2.29 10.35
C ASN A 88 6.47 -1.44 10.85
N LYS A 89 6.76 -0.27 11.42
CA LYS A 89 5.73 0.68 11.88
C LYS A 89 4.90 1.22 10.72
N VAL A 90 5.54 1.62 9.62
CA VAL A 90 4.85 2.11 8.42
C VAL A 90 4.02 1.00 7.79
N ILE A 91 4.56 -0.21 7.69
CA ILE A 91 3.83 -1.38 7.17
C ILE A 91 2.63 -1.70 8.06
N SER A 92 2.80 -1.67 9.39
CA SER A 92 1.71 -1.97 10.32
C SER A 92 0.61 -0.93 10.27
N GLU A 93 0.93 0.36 10.11
CA GLU A 93 -0.07 1.40 9.86
C GLU A 93 -0.86 1.03 8.60
N ILE A 94 -0.19 0.87 7.45
CA ILE A 94 -0.87 0.57 6.16
C ILE A 94 -1.71 -0.71 6.20
N TRP A 95 -1.23 -1.76 6.88
CA TRP A 95 -1.88 -3.07 6.94
C TRP A 95 -3.07 -3.13 7.90
N ASP A 96 -3.04 -2.34 8.97
CA ASP A 96 -4.11 -2.32 9.97
C ASP A 96 -5.34 -1.58 9.41
N PRO A 97 -6.47 -2.29 9.18
CA PRO A 97 -7.68 -1.67 8.64
C PRO A 97 -8.32 -0.66 9.60
N ASP A 98 -8.02 -0.75 10.90
CA ASP A 98 -8.52 0.19 11.92
C ASP A 98 -7.57 1.38 12.13
N SER A 99 -6.39 1.38 11.48
CA SER A 99 -5.41 2.44 11.59
C SER A 99 -5.80 3.65 10.73
N LYS A 100 -5.77 4.84 11.34
CA LYS A 100 -5.87 6.12 10.61
C LYS A 100 -4.60 6.32 9.79
N ASN A 101 -4.61 5.82 8.58
CA ASN A 101 -3.43 5.79 7.74
C ASN A 101 -3.16 7.15 7.11
N PHE A 102 -1.88 7.48 6.92
CA PHE A 102 -1.48 8.74 6.28
C PHE A 102 -2.03 8.87 4.84
N LEU A 103 -2.43 7.76 4.22
CA LEU A 103 -3.12 7.72 2.93
C LEU A 103 -4.55 8.29 3.02
N GLU A 104 -5.22 8.14 4.16
CA GLU A 104 -6.59 8.66 4.37
C GLU A 104 -6.61 10.18 4.51
N HIS A 105 -5.51 10.79 4.96
CA HIS A 105 -5.40 12.23 5.08
C HIS A 105 -5.40 12.97 3.73
N GLY A 106 -5.24 12.26 2.61
CA GLY A 106 -5.42 12.80 1.25
C GLY A 106 -6.88 12.90 0.81
N SER A 107 -7.81 12.24 1.50
CA SER A 107 -9.24 12.18 1.13
C SER A 107 -10.08 13.30 1.75
N VAL A 108 -9.47 14.34 2.31
CA VAL A 108 -10.18 15.49 2.89
C VAL A 108 -10.42 16.57 1.84
N LYS A 109 -11.45 16.37 1.00
CA LYS A 109 -12.72 17.14 0.98
C LYS A 109 -13.49 16.89 -0.31
#